data_AF-A0A853HY31-F1
#
_entry.id   AF-A0A853HY31-F1
#
_cell.length_a   1.000
_cell.length_b   1.000
_cell.length_c   1.000
_cell.angle_alpha   90.00
_cell.angle_beta   90.00
_cell.angle_gamma   90.00
#
_symmetry.space_group_name_H-M   'P 1'
#
loop_
_entity.id
_entity.type
_entity.pdbx_description
1 polymer ?
#
loop_
_entity_poly.entity_id
_entity_poly.type
_entity_poly.pdbx_seq_one_letter_code
_entity_poly.pdbx_strand_id
1 'polypeptide(L)'
;MHTRFTVGDKTYEIHYRGYPSEDDFFEKLFTSYDEMQQFLDESCRSDPMLESKLVTLAGESGTGDVKERIVRKIQDGVLQISIRGVPTRIPFNVKPRKPKEPEYVPEPVRLDREEELDLDYKIVVEVAGICQDMNQVVVYGNRQAGLIELNEGATPYKKDGTLHRSLVTISNIPNQPRNLGLRISMHKSNASATEPPLNLPFVENVLPVHKDTEMEEWDNVIIPVKPLGYITENKLRPESNILPHGGWVYVFKEGKVWRELLVNNHQTYRDTRLHYYRSMRTNQFAMDDSEKRKALGAVFHTIWIPFKANGSIITGYRMMYSRKQLTWEQIDQLENSPVALEKRTTPIDAIDVYESGKHFDLNSGPVGPIAPALLDQNPEVVPPPENPRKKHSNYLDEHRGDKFAVVYLDAVPKVLQLYIQQDIKLINEQKDDIFYLGTTDESWYEQITLKEAEPVNDSWIKIAFEDPPEGGEYDLIRVPVNELNSPEFILKGQPYSKLQELTIAGSKALQSDKAKTG
;
A
#
# COMPACT_ATOMS: atom_id res chain seq x y z
N MET A 1 17.46 14.91 -9.23
CA MET A 1 18.42 15.51 -10.19
C MET A 1 19.31 16.49 -9.42
N HIS A 2 20.61 16.27 -9.38
CA HIS A 2 21.57 17.09 -8.63
C HIS A 2 22.79 17.39 -9.50
N THR A 3 23.51 18.46 -9.20
CA THR A 3 24.79 18.81 -9.83
C THR A 3 25.85 18.97 -8.75
N ARG A 4 26.92 18.18 -8.83
CA ARG A 4 28.11 18.30 -7.99
C ARG A 4 29.22 19.05 -8.72
N PHE A 5 29.93 19.87 -7.96
CA PHE A 5 31.08 20.64 -8.44
C PHE A 5 32.03 20.94 -7.28
N THR A 6 33.26 21.32 -7.62
CA THR A 6 34.30 21.59 -6.63
C THR A 6 34.80 23.01 -6.81
N VAL A 7 34.92 23.75 -5.71
CA VAL A 7 35.51 25.09 -5.69
C VAL A 7 36.61 25.07 -4.64
N GLY A 8 37.87 25.19 -5.09
CA GLY A 8 39.03 24.97 -4.24
C GLY A 8 39.13 23.51 -3.81
N ASP A 9 39.20 23.26 -2.49
CA ASP A 9 39.27 21.94 -1.86
C ASP A 9 37.90 21.41 -1.39
N LYS A 10 36.82 22.15 -1.66
CA LYS A 10 35.47 21.86 -1.16
C LYS A 10 34.54 21.37 -2.26
N THR A 11 33.81 20.31 -1.96
CA THR A 11 32.76 19.76 -2.83
C THR A 11 31.40 20.34 -2.45
N TYR A 12 30.71 20.87 -3.45
CA TYR A 12 29.37 21.42 -3.34
C TYR A 12 28.39 20.62 -4.19
N GLU A 13 27.11 20.67 -3.80
CA GLU A 13 26.01 20.07 -4.53
C GLU A 13 24.84 21.04 -4.60
N ILE A 14 24.27 21.23 -5.80
CA ILE A 14 22.98 21.90 -5.98
C ILE A 14 21.95 20.81 -6.30
N HIS A 15 20.89 20.73 -5.50
CA HIS A 15 19.82 19.74 -5.65
C HIS A 15 18.46 20.34 -5.34
N TYR A 16 17.39 19.63 -5.69
CA TYR A 16 16.04 20.00 -5.31
C TYR A 16 15.83 19.81 -3.80
N ARG A 17 15.20 20.78 -3.15
CA ARG A 17 14.93 20.72 -1.71
C ARG A 17 14.07 19.50 -1.39
N GLY A 18 14.46 18.73 -0.38
CA GLY A 18 13.81 17.46 -0.02
C GLY A 18 14.34 16.22 -0.74
N TYR A 19 15.33 16.36 -1.63
CA TYR A 19 16.07 15.23 -2.18
C TYR A 19 17.11 14.74 -1.14
N PRO A 20 17.27 13.42 -0.89
CA PRO A 20 18.23 12.93 0.08
C PRO A 20 19.65 13.28 -0.36
N SER A 21 20.37 14.07 0.43
CA SER A 21 21.81 14.20 0.32
C SER A 21 22.48 13.02 1.04
N GLU A 22 23.63 12.56 0.55
CA GLU A 22 24.48 11.62 1.31
C GLU A 22 24.83 12.23 2.69
N ASP A 23 25.04 11.38 3.71
CA ASP A 23 25.19 11.72 5.14
C ASP A 23 26.28 12.77 5.49
N ASP A 24 27.08 13.23 4.52
CA ASP A 24 28.20 14.16 4.69
C ASP A 24 27.94 15.60 4.18
N PHE A 25 26.76 15.90 3.63
CA PHE A 25 26.45 17.20 3.02
C PHE A 25 25.56 18.07 3.92
N PHE A 26 25.98 19.32 4.17
CA PHE A 26 25.27 20.28 5.01
C PHE A 26 24.80 21.48 4.19
N GLU A 27 23.66 22.08 4.56
CA GLU A 27 23.14 23.27 3.88
C GLU A 27 24.10 24.45 3.97
N LYS A 28 24.47 25.00 2.81
CA LYS A 28 25.20 26.26 2.72
C LYS A 28 24.21 27.41 2.81
N LEU A 29 24.24 28.10 3.95
CA LEU A 29 23.45 29.32 4.16
C LEU A 29 24.10 30.52 3.47
N PHE A 30 23.26 31.37 2.88
CA PHE A 30 23.63 32.67 2.32
C PHE A 30 22.88 33.76 3.07
N THR A 31 23.55 34.89 3.31
CA THR A 31 22.99 36.03 4.05
C THR A 31 22.36 37.07 3.14
N SER A 32 22.67 37.05 1.84
CA SER A 32 22.11 37.98 0.85
C SER A 32 22.07 37.38 -0.56
N TYR A 33 21.28 38.01 -1.44
CA TYR A 33 21.21 37.67 -2.86
C TYR A 33 22.57 37.84 -3.56
N ASP A 34 23.25 38.96 -3.29
CA ASP A 34 24.55 39.28 -3.89
C ASP A 34 25.62 38.26 -3.51
N GLU A 35 25.60 37.75 -2.26
CA GLU A 35 26.50 36.70 -1.81
C GLU A 35 26.29 35.38 -2.59
N MET A 36 25.03 35.04 -2.86
CA MET A 36 24.69 33.83 -3.61
C MET A 36 25.10 33.96 -5.09
N GLN A 37 24.90 35.13 -5.68
CA GLN A 37 25.29 35.40 -7.05
C GLN A 37 26.82 35.38 -7.22
N GLN A 38 27.55 36.05 -6.32
CA GLN A 38 29.01 36.03 -6.31
C GLN A 38 29.55 34.60 -6.16
N PHE A 39 28.95 33.79 -5.29
CA PHE A 39 29.34 32.39 -5.11
C PHE A 39 29.16 31.57 -6.39
N LEU A 40 28.03 31.69 -7.09
CA LEU A 40 27.82 30.97 -8.36
C LEU A 40 28.78 31.45 -9.46
N ASP A 41 29.10 32.74 -9.50
CA ASP A 41 30.08 33.28 -10.43
C ASP A 41 31.49 32.74 -10.18
N GLU A 42 31.93 32.71 -8.93
CA GLU A 42 33.21 32.11 -8.55
C GLU A 42 33.24 30.59 -8.83
N SER A 43 32.11 29.92 -8.63
CA SER A 43 31.98 28.49 -8.88
C SER A 43 32.08 28.16 -10.37
N CYS A 44 31.39 28.92 -11.23
CA CYS A 44 31.46 28.73 -12.68
C CYS A 44 32.83 29.11 -13.26
N ARG A 45 33.55 30.06 -12.63
CA ARG A 45 34.95 30.34 -12.97
C ARG A 45 35.88 29.19 -12.61
N SER A 46 35.56 28.44 -11.55
CA SER A 46 36.38 27.35 -11.03
C SER A 46 36.09 26.00 -11.71
N ASP A 47 34.84 25.75 -12.11
CA ASP A 47 34.42 24.58 -12.88
C ASP A 47 33.73 25.04 -14.19
N PRO A 48 34.45 25.03 -15.33
CA PRO A 48 33.89 25.45 -16.63
C PRO A 48 32.71 24.61 -17.11
N MET A 49 32.50 23.39 -16.57
CA MET A 49 31.35 22.55 -16.92
C MET A 49 30.15 22.79 -16.00
N LEU A 50 30.27 23.60 -14.96
CA LEU A 50 29.16 23.87 -14.05
C LEU A 50 28.03 24.61 -14.76
N GLU A 51 28.36 25.61 -15.59
CA GLU A 51 27.36 26.44 -16.26
C GLU A 51 26.43 25.61 -17.16
N SER A 52 26.95 24.62 -17.89
CA SER A 52 26.13 23.72 -18.71
C SER A 52 25.26 22.78 -17.88
N LYS A 53 25.74 22.32 -16.71
CA LYS A 53 24.94 21.52 -15.76
C LYS A 53 23.84 22.34 -15.09
N LEU A 54 24.08 23.64 -14.85
CA LEU A 54 23.08 24.54 -14.30
C LEU A 54 21.92 24.78 -15.27
N VAL A 55 22.14 24.73 -16.58
CA VAL A 55 21.05 24.85 -17.58
C VAL A 55 19.96 23.80 -17.33
N THR A 56 20.35 22.55 -17.05
CA THR A 56 19.39 21.47 -16.81
C THR A 56 18.59 21.67 -15.52
N LEU A 57 19.20 22.25 -14.49
CA LEU A 57 18.53 22.58 -13.23
C LEU A 57 17.66 23.83 -13.34
N ALA A 58 18.07 24.80 -14.17
CA ALA A 58 17.30 26.01 -14.44
C ALA A 58 16.02 25.67 -15.24
N GLY A 59 16.10 24.73 -16.20
CA GLY A 59 15.04 24.34 -17.15
C GLY A 59 15.19 25.07 -18.50
N GLU A 60 14.63 24.54 -19.58
CA GLU A 60 14.92 25.02 -20.95
C GLU A 60 14.16 26.31 -21.36
N SER A 61 13.09 26.69 -20.66
CA SER A 61 12.10 27.65 -21.16
C SER A 61 12.06 29.02 -20.46
N GLY A 62 13.21 29.57 -20.02
CA GLY A 62 13.24 30.85 -19.28
C GLY A 62 14.07 31.94 -19.96
N THR A 63 13.54 33.18 -20.00
CA THR A 63 14.29 34.39 -20.39
C THR A 63 15.15 34.88 -19.22
N GLY A 64 16.45 35.08 -19.41
CA GLY A 64 17.38 35.60 -18.40
C GLY A 64 18.65 34.76 -18.25
N ASP A 65 19.64 35.29 -17.51
CA ASP A 65 20.89 34.59 -17.23
C ASP A 65 20.66 33.30 -16.42
N VAL A 66 21.38 32.23 -16.74
CA VAL A 66 21.17 30.90 -16.14
C VAL A 66 21.43 30.95 -14.63
N LYS A 67 22.42 31.73 -14.18
CA LYS A 67 22.76 31.84 -12.76
C LYS A 67 21.68 32.61 -12.00
N GLU A 68 21.16 33.69 -12.58
CA GLU A 68 20.05 34.45 -11.99
C GLU A 68 18.82 33.57 -11.73
N ARG A 69 18.51 32.68 -12.69
CA ARG A 69 17.41 31.73 -12.55
C ARG A 69 17.64 30.69 -11.46
N ILE A 70 18.89 30.24 -11.28
CA ILE A 70 19.25 29.33 -10.19
C ILE A 70 19.14 30.03 -8.84
N VAL A 71 19.61 31.27 -8.71
CA VAL A 71 19.48 32.07 -7.47
C VAL A 71 18.01 32.24 -7.08
N ARG A 72 17.13 32.59 -8.03
CA ARG A 72 15.68 32.70 -7.75
C ARG A 72 15.08 31.38 -7.27
N LYS A 73 15.40 30.26 -7.92
CA LYS A 73 14.93 28.93 -7.47
C LYS A 73 15.44 28.55 -6.08
N ILE A 74 16.62 29.02 -5.67
CA ILE A 74 17.12 28.81 -4.31
C ILE A 74 16.36 29.69 -3.32
N GLN A 75 16.09 30.96 -3.65
CA GLN A 75 15.28 31.86 -2.81
C GLN A 75 13.85 31.36 -2.62
N ASP A 76 13.24 30.83 -3.69
CA ASP A 76 11.90 30.24 -3.67
C ASP A 76 11.87 28.89 -2.94
N GLY A 77 13.01 28.40 -2.43
CA GLY A 77 13.13 27.16 -1.68
C GLY A 77 12.94 25.91 -2.55
N VAL A 78 13.04 26.03 -3.88
CA VAL A 78 12.93 24.92 -4.84
C VAL A 78 14.26 24.16 -4.95
N LEU A 79 15.37 24.89 -4.96
CA LEU A 79 16.72 24.36 -4.97
C LEU A 79 17.45 24.69 -3.67
N GLN A 80 18.44 23.87 -3.32
CA GLN A 80 19.30 24.05 -2.16
C GLN A 80 20.75 23.81 -2.58
N ILE A 81 21.69 24.55 -1.97
CA ILE A 81 23.12 24.31 -2.10
C ILE A 81 23.62 23.66 -0.82
N SER A 82 24.31 22.54 -0.94
CA SER A 82 24.94 21.84 0.17
C SER A 82 26.45 21.72 -0.03
N ILE A 83 27.21 21.64 1.06
CA ILE A 83 28.66 21.50 1.09
C ILE A 83 29.04 20.22 1.85
N ARG A 84 29.99 19.46 1.31
CA ARG A 84 30.50 18.25 1.95
C ARG A 84 31.46 18.59 3.10
N GLY A 85 31.25 17.97 4.26
CA GLY A 85 32.24 17.90 5.34
C GLY A 85 32.46 19.17 6.17
N VAL A 86 31.61 20.19 6.03
CA VAL A 86 31.69 21.40 6.87
C VAL A 86 30.33 21.66 7.55
N PRO A 87 30.20 21.45 8.88
CA PRO A 87 29.07 21.96 9.62
C PRO A 87 29.11 23.49 9.62
N THR A 88 28.03 24.13 9.19
CA THR A 88 27.86 25.58 9.18
C THR A 88 27.97 26.11 10.62
N ARG A 89 29.13 26.66 11.00
CA ARG A 89 29.34 27.27 12.32
C ARG A 89 28.48 28.54 12.45
N ILE A 90 27.54 28.52 13.37
CA ILE A 90 26.89 29.73 13.93
C ILE A 90 28.00 30.58 14.62
N PRO A 91 28.04 31.92 14.45
CA PRO A 91 29.23 32.73 14.70
C PRO A 91 29.60 32.88 16.18
N PHE A 92 30.92 32.86 16.46
CA PHE A 92 31.50 33.21 17.76
C PHE A 92 31.43 34.73 17.99
N ASN A 93 30.96 35.10 19.18
CA ASN A 93 30.93 36.44 19.76
C ASN A 93 32.17 37.30 19.46
N VAL A 94 31.99 38.38 18.69
CA VAL A 94 32.87 39.55 18.73
C VAL A 94 32.38 40.44 19.86
N LYS A 95 33.18 40.60 20.93
CA LYS A 95 32.90 41.57 21.99
C LYS A 95 32.79 42.98 21.38
N PRO A 96 31.73 43.76 21.65
CA PRO A 96 31.67 45.13 21.17
C PRO A 96 32.76 45.98 21.84
N ARG A 97 33.54 46.71 21.04
CA ARG A 97 34.30 47.88 21.49
C ARG A 97 33.29 48.90 22.01
N LYS A 98 33.46 49.38 23.24
CA LYS A 98 32.62 50.44 23.84
C LYS A 98 32.53 51.68 22.93
N PRO A 99 31.34 52.09 22.49
CA PRO A 99 31.06 53.47 22.08
C PRO A 99 30.22 54.16 23.18
N LYS A 100 30.33 55.49 23.21
CA LYS A 100 29.82 56.42 24.23
C LYS A 100 28.35 56.18 24.62
N GLU A 101 28.06 56.42 25.90
CA GLU A 101 26.72 56.35 26.52
C GLU A 101 25.65 57.06 25.66
N PRO A 102 24.60 56.33 25.24
CA PRO A 102 23.39 56.94 24.72
C PRO A 102 22.33 57.11 25.83
N GLU A 103 21.56 58.17 25.66
CA GLU A 103 20.44 58.64 26.47
C GLU A 103 19.39 57.55 26.72
N TYR A 104 18.84 57.48 27.94
CA TYR A 104 17.92 56.43 28.39
C TYR A 104 16.62 56.42 27.58
N VAL A 105 16.42 55.36 26.79
CA VAL A 105 15.12 54.99 26.21
C VAL A 105 14.57 53.82 27.05
N PRO A 106 13.34 53.89 27.58
CA PRO A 106 12.76 52.78 28.33
C PRO A 106 12.68 51.54 27.45
N GLU A 107 13.09 50.38 27.98
CA GLU A 107 13.01 49.12 27.24
C GLU A 107 11.54 48.82 26.83
N PRO A 108 11.29 48.38 25.59
CA PRO A 108 9.99 47.87 25.22
C PRO A 108 9.70 46.61 26.06
N VAL A 109 8.50 46.55 26.62
CA VAL A 109 8.01 45.39 27.37
C VAL A 109 8.22 44.13 26.52
N ARG A 110 9.08 43.21 26.99
CA ARG A 110 9.21 41.88 26.38
C ARG A 110 7.89 41.14 26.55
N LEU A 111 7.17 40.94 25.45
CA LEU A 111 6.00 40.05 25.35
C LEU A 111 6.46 38.63 24.98
N ASP A 112 7.44 38.10 25.70
CA ASP A 112 7.90 36.72 25.48
C ASP A 112 7.70 35.92 26.77
N ARG A 113 6.43 35.67 27.12
CA ARG A 113 6.13 34.36 27.72
C ARG A 113 5.91 33.46 26.52
N GLU A 114 6.87 32.59 26.21
CA GLU A 114 6.50 31.31 25.60
C GLU A 114 5.46 30.72 26.56
N GLU A 115 4.20 30.69 26.16
CA GLU A 115 3.17 30.00 26.93
C GLU A 115 3.63 28.55 27.03
N GLU A 116 4.04 28.15 28.23
CA GLU A 116 4.40 26.77 28.54
C GLU A 116 3.19 25.92 28.15
N LEU A 117 3.32 25.16 27.07
CA LEU A 117 2.21 24.38 26.53
C LEU A 117 1.78 23.39 27.60
N ASP A 118 0.51 23.44 28.00
CA ASP A 118 -0.07 22.47 28.92
C ASP A 118 -0.12 21.09 28.25
N LEU A 119 0.74 20.17 28.69
CA LEU A 119 0.91 18.82 28.15
C LEU A 119 0.07 17.77 28.89
N ASP A 120 -0.88 18.17 29.74
CA ASP A 120 -1.69 17.25 30.54
C ASP A 120 -2.83 16.58 29.74
N TYR A 121 -2.62 16.31 28.46
CA TYR A 121 -3.60 15.67 27.59
C TYR A 121 -3.07 14.38 26.97
N LYS A 122 -4.01 13.54 26.57
CA LYS A 122 -3.78 12.29 25.85
C LYS A 122 -4.80 12.08 24.73
N ILE A 123 -4.41 11.33 23.71
CA ILE A 123 -5.33 10.68 22.78
C ILE A 123 -5.23 9.18 23.02
N VAL A 124 -6.38 8.52 23.08
CA VAL A 124 -6.45 7.07 23.21
C VAL A 124 -7.20 6.50 22.02
N VAL A 125 -6.62 5.45 21.43
CA VAL A 125 -7.26 4.63 20.41
C VAL A 125 -7.45 3.23 20.98
N GLU A 126 -8.70 2.81 21.05
CA GLU A 126 -9.05 1.45 21.43
C GLU A 126 -8.87 0.52 20.23
N VAL A 127 -8.24 -0.63 20.48
CA VAL A 127 -8.16 -1.72 19.52
C VAL A 127 -8.97 -2.87 20.07
N ALA A 128 -10.01 -3.29 19.35
CA ALA A 128 -10.87 -4.38 19.76
C ALA A 128 -10.08 -5.69 19.90
N GLY A 129 -10.29 -6.41 21.00
CA GLY A 129 -9.58 -7.63 21.34
C GLY A 129 -8.18 -7.41 21.94
N ILE A 130 -7.48 -8.50 22.25
CA ILE A 130 -6.10 -8.47 22.75
C ILE A 130 -5.17 -8.49 21.54
N CYS A 131 -4.77 -7.31 21.05
CA CYS A 131 -3.87 -7.23 19.92
C CYS A 131 -2.40 -7.45 20.35
N GLN A 132 -1.71 -8.37 19.66
CA GLN A 132 -0.27 -8.61 19.77
C GLN A 132 0.49 -8.23 18.46
N ASP A 133 -0.22 -7.83 17.40
CA ASP A 133 0.40 -7.41 16.14
C ASP A 133 1.10 -6.05 16.31
N MET A 134 2.43 -6.06 16.30
CA MET A 134 3.27 -4.85 16.50
C MET A 134 3.62 -4.12 15.19
N ASN A 135 3.23 -4.65 14.04
CA ASN A 135 3.65 -4.15 12.72
C ASN A 135 2.66 -3.17 12.08
N GLN A 136 1.51 -2.94 12.71
CA GLN A 136 0.58 -1.85 12.41
C GLN A 136 0.58 -0.92 13.62
N VAL A 137 0.99 0.33 13.41
CA VAL A 137 1.21 1.31 14.49
C VAL A 137 0.29 2.49 14.27
N VAL A 138 -0.29 3.04 15.35
CA VAL A 138 -1.03 4.30 15.23
C VAL A 138 -0.01 5.44 15.23
N VAL A 139 -0.22 6.37 14.32
CA VAL A 139 0.56 7.60 14.22
C VAL A 139 -0.34 8.80 14.35
N TYR A 140 0.22 9.88 14.88
CA TYR A 140 -0.49 11.14 15.02
C TYR A 140 0.37 12.34 14.60
N GLY A 141 -0.29 13.43 14.24
CA GLY A 141 0.37 14.73 14.12
C GLY A 141 -0.49 15.81 13.48
N ASN A 142 0.12 16.96 13.15
CA ASN A 142 -0.60 18.16 12.71
C ASN A 142 -0.21 18.56 11.27
N ARG A 143 -1.18 19.01 10.46
CA ARG A 143 -0.99 19.28 9.03
C ARG A 143 -0.08 20.49 8.73
N GLN A 144 0.15 21.36 9.73
CA GLN A 144 0.86 22.63 9.58
C GLN A 144 2.30 22.66 10.11
N ALA A 145 2.75 21.62 10.81
CA ALA A 145 4.11 21.56 11.35
C ALA A 145 4.73 20.23 10.93
N GLY A 146 5.82 20.27 10.14
CA GLY A 146 6.61 19.09 9.76
C GLY A 146 6.76 18.14 10.96
N LEU A 147 6.18 16.96 10.80
CA LEU A 147 5.72 16.10 11.89
C LEU A 147 6.86 15.62 12.80
N ILE A 148 6.71 15.80 14.11
CA ILE A 148 7.26 14.85 15.09
C ILE A 148 6.32 13.64 15.03
N GLU A 149 6.63 12.66 14.18
CA GLU A 149 5.94 11.37 14.16
C GLU A 149 6.27 10.62 15.45
N LEU A 150 5.30 10.48 16.34
CA LEU A 150 5.38 9.53 17.44
C LEU A 150 4.50 8.32 17.08
N ASN A 151 5.11 7.14 17.16
CA ASN A 151 4.52 5.87 16.77
C ASN A 151 4.26 5.07 18.04
N GLU A 152 3.00 4.82 18.37
CA GLU A 152 2.62 4.07 19.57
C GLU A 152 1.94 2.75 19.18
N GLY A 153 2.45 1.65 19.72
CA GLY A 153 1.89 0.31 19.51
C GLY A 153 0.68 0.06 20.40
N ALA A 154 -0.15 -0.91 20.04
CA ALA A 154 -1.26 -1.33 20.88
C ALA A 154 -0.73 -2.11 22.09
N THR A 155 -1.13 -1.69 23.28
CA THR A 155 -0.81 -2.39 24.53
C THR A 155 -2.06 -3.05 25.09
N PRO A 156 -2.03 -4.36 25.43
CA PRO A 156 -3.15 -5.02 26.09
C PRO A 156 -3.59 -4.26 27.34
N TYR A 157 -4.85 -3.87 27.41
CA TYR A 157 -5.38 -3.13 28.55
C TYR A 157 -6.18 -4.05 29.45
N LYS A 158 -5.80 -4.09 30.73
CA LYS A 158 -6.48 -4.88 31.76
C LYS A 158 -7.02 -3.94 32.82
N LYS A 159 -8.33 -3.74 32.83
CA LYS A 159 -9.07 -3.12 33.94
C LYS A 159 -10.15 -4.10 34.40
N ASP A 160 -10.17 -4.36 35.71
CA ASP A 160 -11.15 -5.22 36.38
C ASP A 160 -11.20 -6.68 35.89
N GLY A 161 -10.09 -7.19 35.34
CA GLY A 161 -9.96 -8.60 34.91
C GLY A 161 -10.62 -8.92 33.56
N THR A 162 -11.23 -7.95 32.89
CA THR A 162 -11.79 -8.13 31.54
C THR A 162 -10.70 -7.97 30.48
N LEU A 163 -10.64 -8.88 29.50
CA LEU A 163 -9.60 -8.98 28.47
C LEU A 163 -10.18 -8.85 27.06
N HIS A 164 -10.87 -7.75 26.78
CA HIS A 164 -11.57 -7.56 25.51
C HIS A 164 -11.01 -6.44 24.63
N ARG A 165 -10.00 -5.68 25.09
CA ARG A 165 -9.41 -4.56 24.33
C ARG A 165 -7.92 -4.33 24.62
N SER A 166 -7.24 -3.74 23.64
CA SER A 166 -5.92 -3.11 23.78
C SER A 166 -6.07 -1.60 23.60
N LEU A 167 -5.19 -0.82 24.22
CA LEU A 167 -5.16 0.64 24.05
C LEU A 167 -3.83 1.08 23.44
N VAL A 168 -3.92 2.02 22.52
CA VAL A 168 -2.81 2.86 22.08
C VAL A 168 -3.00 4.22 22.74
N THR A 169 -2.10 4.59 23.64
CA THR A 169 -2.20 5.83 24.41
C THR A 169 -1.07 6.76 24.03
N ILE A 170 -1.42 7.90 23.44
CA ILE A 170 -0.50 8.98 23.11
C ILE A 170 -0.64 10.03 24.21
N SER A 171 0.31 10.11 25.13
CA SER A 171 0.30 11.02 26.29
C SER A 171 1.28 12.18 26.13
N ASN A 172 1.22 13.14 27.06
CA ASN A 172 2.13 14.29 27.15
C ASN A 172 2.04 15.19 25.92
N ILE A 173 0.81 15.41 25.43
CA ILE A 173 0.54 16.26 24.27
C ILE A 173 -0.27 17.49 24.70
N PRO A 174 -0.16 18.62 23.97
CA PRO A 174 -1.00 19.78 24.25
C PRO A 174 -2.43 19.55 23.77
N ASN A 175 -3.37 20.30 24.35
CA ASN A 175 -4.78 20.30 23.92
C ASN A 175 -4.99 20.99 22.58
N GLN A 176 -4.56 20.33 21.51
CA GLN A 176 -4.67 20.82 20.16
C GLN A 176 -5.14 19.68 19.25
N PRO A 177 -5.96 19.98 18.21
CA PRO A 177 -6.39 18.97 17.26
C PRO A 177 -5.22 18.22 16.62
N ARG A 178 -5.41 16.90 16.40
CA ARG A 178 -4.43 16.00 15.77
C ARG A 178 -5.10 15.13 14.71
N ASN A 179 -4.36 14.81 13.67
CA ASN A 179 -4.76 13.81 12.69
C ASN A 179 -4.23 12.45 13.15
N LEU A 180 -5.00 11.38 12.93
CA LEU A 180 -4.57 10.01 13.19
C LEU A 180 -4.48 9.21 11.90
N GLY A 181 -3.50 8.31 11.85
CA GLY A 181 -3.29 7.37 10.77
C GLY A 181 -2.74 6.05 11.26
N LEU A 182 -2.68 5.07 10.36
CA LEU A 182 -1.92 3.84 10.54
C LEU A 182 -0.60 3.96 9.80
N ARG A 183 0.48 3.46 10.40
CA ARG A 183 1.79 3.31 9.79
C ARG A 183 2.16 1.84 9.67
N ILE A 184 2.59 1.45 8.49
CA ILE A 184 3.14 0.12 8.20
C ILE A 184 4.57 0.30 7.68
N SER A 185 5.54 -0.32 8.36
CA SER A 185 6.93 -0.34 7.92
C SER A 185 7.06 -1.07 6.58
N MET A 186 7.88 -0.57 5.66
CA MET A 186 8.12 -1.20 4.36
C MET A 186 9.52 -1.81 4.33
N HIS A 187 9.62 -3.07 3.90
CA HIS A 187 10.90 -3.72 3.67
C HIS A 187 11.54 -3.23 2.38
N LYS A 188 12.88 -3.18 2.37
CA LYS A 188 13.65 -2.77 1.21
C LYS A 188 13.32 -3.62 -0.03
N SER A 189 13.11 -2.99 -1.17
CA SER A 189 12.97 -3.70 -2.47
C SER A 189 14.31 -4.27 -2.97
N ASN A 190 15.43 -3.67 -2.55
CA ASN A 190 16.80 -4.15 -2.80
C ASN A 190 17.75 -3.63 -1.69
N ALA A 191 18.98 -4.15 -1.61
CA ALA A 191 19.91 -3.85 -0.51
C ALA A 191 20.23 -2.36 -0.32
N SER A 192 20.15 -1.56 -1.40
CA SER A 192 20.54 -0.14 -1.44
C SER A 192 19.37 0.85 -1.30
N ALA A 193 18.11 0.43 -1.32
CA ALA A 193 16.95 1.32 -1.20
C ALA A 193 16.41 1.35 0.24
N THR A 194 16.13 2.54 0.77
CA THR A 194 15.23 2.73 1.92
C THR A 194 13.82 2.92 1.39
N GLU A 195 12.88 2.07 1.82
CA GLU A 195 11.49 2.20 1.40
C GLU A 195 10.74 3.03 2.44
N PRO A 196 10.14 4.19 2.08
CA PRO A 196 9.32 4.93 3.01
C PRO A 196 8.14 4.08 3.51
N PRO A 197 7.75 4.27 4.78
CA PRO A 197 6.61 3.61 5.39
C PRO A 197 5.32 3.92 4.65
N LEU A 198 4.36 3.00 4.72
CA LEU A 198 3.00 3.25 4.25
C LEU A 198 2.23 3.95 5.37
N ASN A 199 1.74 5.15 5.08
CA ASN A 199 0.88 5.92 5.98
C ASN A 199 -0.56 5.91 5.44
N LEU A 200 -1.52 5.51 6.29
CA LEU A 200 -2.95 5.41 5.98
C LEU A 200 -3.73 6.34 6.92
N PRO A 201 -4.00 7.59 6.52
CA PRO A 201 -4.81 8.51 7.32
C PRO A 201 -6.24 7.98 7.46
N PHE A 202 -6.85 8.11 8.64
CA PHE A 202 -8.24 7.71 8.83
C PHE A 202 -9.14 8.74 9.51
N VAL A 203 -8.57 9.69 10.27
CA VAL A 203 -9.34 10.80 10.87
C VAL A 203 -8.48 12.06 10.99
N GLU A 204 -9.12 13.21 10.82
CA GLU A 204 -8.53 14.53 11.03
C GLU A 204 -9.13 15.20 12.27
N ASN A 205 -8.38 16.14 12.86
CA ASN A 205 -8.85 17.03 13.92
C ASN A 205 -9.40 16.34 15.19
N VAL A 206 -8.82 15.21 15.60
CA VAL A 206 -9.08 14.56 16.89
C VAL A 206 -8.65 15.46 18.03
N LEU A 207 -9.56 15.72 18.96
CA LEU A 207 -9.27 16.50 20.16
C LEU A 207 -8.72 15.60 21.27
N PRO A 208 -7.58 15.95 21.87
CA PRO A 208 -7.08 15.30 23.08
C PRO A 208 -8.05 15.45 24.26
N VAL A 209 -8.01 14.48 25.18
CA VAL A 209 -8.69 14.56 26.48
C VAL A 209 -7.68 14.76 27.60
N HIS A 210 -8.11 15.26 28.76
CA HIS A 210 -7.21 15.39 29.91
C HIS A 210 -6.60 14.02 30.29
N LYS A 211 -5.34 13.98 30.74
CA LYS A 211 -4.57 12.75 31.02
C LYS A 211 -5.25 11.79 31.99
N ASP A 212 -6.02 12.34 32.94
CA ASP A 212 -6.76 11.58 33.96
C ASP A 212 -8.12 11.07 33.48
N THR A 213 -8.52 11.41 32.25
CA THR A 213 -9.79 10.95 31.67
C THR A 213 -9.72 9.45 31.42
N GLU A 214 -10.69 8.70 31.93
CA GLU A 214 -10.88 7.29 31.63
C GLU A 214 -12.30 7.11 31.08
N MET A 215 -12.44 6.37 29.99
CA MET A 215 -13.74 6.11 29.35
C MET A 215 -14.06 4.61 29.39
N GLU A 216 -15.34 4.29 29.58
CA GLU A 216 -15.83 2.93 29.40
C GLU A 216 -15.66 2.49 27.94
N GLU A 217 -15.89 3.40 26.99
CA GLU A 217 -15.62 3.23 25.56
C GLU A 217 -14.91 4.45 25.01
N TRP A 218 -13.85 4.26 24.23
CA TRP A 218 -13.15 5.37 23.60
C TRP A 218 -13.82 5.81 22.30
N ASP A 219 -13.63 7.09 21.98
CA ASP A 219 -14.17 7.72 20.75
C ASP A 219 -13.45 7.32 19.47
N ASN A 220 -12.25 6.74 19.60
CA ASN A 220 -11.45 6.23 18.50
C ASN A 220 -11.28 4.73 18.68
N VAL A 221 -11.81 3.94 17.76
CA VAL A 221 -11.82 2.47 17.83
C VAL A 221 -11.35 1.89 16.50
N ILE A 222 -10.43 0.94 16.58
CA ILE A 222 -9.95 0.10 15.48
C ILE A 222 -10.39 -1.33 15.75
N ILE A 223 -10.90 -2.00 14.72
CA ILE A 223 -11.27 -3.41 14.76
C ILE A 223 -10.26 -4.21 13.92
N PRO A 224 -9.45 -5.10 14.53
CA PRO A 224 -8.67 -6.07 13.79
C PRO A 224 -9.59 -7.11 13.14
N VAL A 225 -9.47 -7.28 11.82
CA VAL A 225 -10.24 -8.27 11.08
C VAL A 225 -9.34 -9.33 10.45
N LYS A 226 -9.86 -10.56 10.34
CA LYS A 226 -9.21 -11.68 9.68
C LYS A 226 -10.06 -12.12 8.49
N PRO A 227 -9.63 -11.93 7.24
CA PRO A 227 -10.37 -12.46 6.12
C PRO A 227 -10.20 -13.99 6.01
N LEU A 228 -11.30 -14.69 5.77
CA LEU A 228 -11.39 -16.10 5.36
C LEU A 228 -12.16 -16.16 4.04
N GLY A 229 -12.00 -17.24 3.28
CA GLY A 229 -12.63 -17.41 1.98
C GLY A 229 -13.67 -18.52 1.98
N TYR A 230 -14.87 -18.26 1.45
CA TYR A 230 -15.78 -19.34 1.07
C TYR A 230 -15.13 -20.19 -0.01
N ILE A 231 -15.20 -21.52 0.13
CA ILE A 231 -14.65 -22.47 -0.85
C ILE A 231 -15.73 -23.10 -1.74
N THR A 232 -17.00 -22.79 -1.47
CA THR A 232 -18.17 -23.26 -2.23
C THR A 232 -19.11 -22.11 -2.58
N GLU A 233 -19.92 -22.29 -3.62
CA GLU A 233 -20.92 -21.29 -4.05
C GLU A 233 -22.06 -21.08 -3.05
N ASN A 234 -22.28 -22.01 -2.12
CA ASN A 234 -23.30 -21.89 -1.08
C ASN A 234 -22.99 -20.77 -0.07
N LYS A 235 -21.72 -20.33 0.00
CA LYS A 235 -21.24 -19.24 0.88
C LYS A 235 -21.65 -19.44 2.35
N LEU A 236 -21.52 -20.69 2.82
CA LEU A 236 -21.76 -21.05 4.22
C LEU A 236 -20.46 -20.94 5.02
N ARG A 237 -20.53 -20.41 6.24
CA ARG A 237 -19.33 -20.24 7.09
C ARG A 237 -18.62 -21.56 7.43
N PRO A 238 -19.31 -22.69 7.65
CA PRO A 238 -18.64 -23.99 7.76
C PRO A 238 -17.86 -24.41 6.50
N GLU A 239 -18.24 -23.86 5.34
CA GLU A 239 -17.59 -24.06 4.05
C GLU A 239 -16.63 -22.91 3.73
N SER A 240 -15.89 -22.43 4.74
CA SER A 240 -14.88 -21.38 4.58
C SER A 240 -13.54 -21.78 5.16
N ASN A 241 -12.46 -21.36 4.50
CA ASN A 241 -11.08 -21.72 4.80
C ASN A 241 -10.17 -20.48 4.84
N ILE A 242 -8.92 -20.67 5.21
CA ILE A 242 -7.87 -19.66 5.02
C ILE A 242 -7.74 -19.32 3.53
N LEU A 243 -7.31 -18.10 3.23
CA LEU A 243 -7.12 -17.65 1.87
C LEU A 243 -5.84 -18.27 1.27
N PRO A 244 -5.87 -18.70 0.00
CA PRO A 244 -4.68 -19.23 -0.67
C PRO A 244 -3.49 -18.25 -0.68
N HIS A 245 -2.28 -18.78 -0.46
CA HIS A 245 -1.02 -18.04 -0.56
C HIS A 245 -0.82 -17.49 -1.98
N GLY A 246 -0.32 -16.26 -2.10
CA GLY A 246 -0.13 -15.60 -3.39
C GLY A 246 -1.36 -14.85 -3.89
N GLY A 247 -2.53 -15.05 -3.26
CA GLY A 247 -3.72 -14.24 -3.48
C GLY A 247 -3.62 -12.85 -2.85
N TRP A 248 -4.63 -12.04 -3.10
CA TRP A 248 -4.68 -10.61 -2.80
C TRP A 248 -5.99 -10.24 -2.11
N VAL A 249 -5.90 -9.45 -1.06
CA VAL A 249 -7.03 -8.85 -0.36
C VAL A 249 -7.06 -7.37 -0.67
N TYR A 250 -8.24 -6.87 -1.02
CA TYR A 250 -8.48 -5.44 -1.25
C TYR A 250 -9.44 -4.93 -0.20
N VAL A 251 -9.09 -3.82 0.44
CA VAL A 251 -9.99 -3.08 1.33
C VAL A 251 -10.38 -1.81 0.61
N PHE A 252 -11.68 -1.62 0.41
CA PHE A 252 -12.27 -0.42 -0.14
C PHE A 252 -12.81 0.45 1.00
N LYS A 253 -12.69 1.76 0.86
CA LYS A 253 -13.31 2.78 1.70
C LYS A 253 -13.98 3.79 0.79
N GLU A 254 -15.27 4.05 0.99
CA GLU A 254 -16.03 5.04 0.21
C GLU A 254 -15.91 4.81 -1.31
N GLY A 255 -15.99 3.54 -1.72
CA GLY A 255 -15.91 3.14 -3.12
C GLY A 255 -14.50 3.08 -3.72
N LYS A 256 -13.46 3.49 -2.99
CA LYS A 256 -12.06 3.48 -3.48
C LYS A 256 -11.21 2.45 -2.76
N VAL A 257 -10.28 1.83 -3.46
CA VAL A 257 -9.28 0.94 -2.86
C VAL A 257 -8.43 1.77 -1.88
N TRP A 258 -8.51 1.39 -0.61
CA TRP A 258 -7.78 1.97 0.50
C TRP A 258 -6.52 1.17 0.82
N ARG A 259 -6.61 -0.16 0.77
CA ARG A 259 -5.47 -1.08 0.95
C ARG A 259 -5.49 -2.19 -0.07
N GLU A 260 -4.31 -2.58 -0.53
CA GLU A 260 -4.06 -3.77 -1.34
C GLU A 260 -3.00 -4.61 -0.63
N LEU A 261 -3.35 -5.86 -0.33
CA LEU A 261 -2.55 -6.72 0.53
C LEU A 261 -2.29 -8.07 -0.12
N LEU A 262 -1.04 -8.51 -0.13
CA LEU A 262 -0.67 -9.87 -0.51
C LEU A 262 -0.93 -10.83 0.64
N VAL A 263 -1.61 -11.94 0.36
CA VAL A 263 -1.78 -13.08 1.27
C VAL A 263 -0.50 -13.93 1.24
N ASN A 264 0.16 -14.02 2.39
CA ASN A 264 1.35 -14.81 2.60
C ASN A 264 1.00 -16.06 3.45
N ASN A 265 2.01 -16.90 3.68
CA ASN A 265 1.89 -18.13 4.43
C ASN A 265 1.27 -17.89 5.82
N HIS A 266 0.54 -18.88 6.33
CA HIS A 266 -0.10 -18.84 7.65
C HIS A 266 -1.12 -17.70 7.83
N GLN A 267 -1.81 -17.32 6.74
CA GLN A 267 -2.83 -16.28 6.76
C GLN A 267 -2.29 -14.94 7.29
N THR A 268 -1.09 -14.57 6.85
CA THR A 268 -0.47 -13.27 7.14
C THR A 268 -0.54 -12.37 5.92
N TYR A 269 -0.42 -11.06 6.12
CA TYR A 269 -0.60 -10.08 5.04
C TYR A 269 0.56 -9.10 4.96
N ARG A 270 0.76 -8.53 3.76
CA ARG A 270 1.72 -7.46 3.49
C ARG A 270 1.08 -6.43 2.57
N ASP A 271 1.10 -5.15 2.94
CA ASP A 271 0.57 -4.08 2.08
C ASP A 271 1.49 -3.74 0.90
N THR A 272 0.87 -3.26 -0.18
CA THR A 272 1.52 -2.47 -1.24
C THR A 272 1.42 -0.98 -0.94
N ARG A 273 2.34 -0.17 -1.50
CA ARG A 273 2.17 1.29 -1.51
C ARG A 273 1.25 1.71 -2.64
N LEU A 274 -0.03 1.46 -2.46
CA LEU A 274 -1.03 1.67 -3.51
C LEU A 274 -0.98 3.09 -4.10
N HIS A 275 -0.92 4.13 -3.25
CA HIS A 275 -0.85 5.52 -3.71
C HIS A 275 0.41 5.84 -4.54
N TYR A 276 1.56 5.28 -4.16
CA TYR A 276 2.80 5.43 -4.91
C TYR A 276 2.63 4.88 -6.32
N TYR A 277 2.23 3.62 -6.44
CA TYR A 277 2.04 2.99 -7.75
C TYR A 277 0.92 3.65 -8.57
N ARG A 278 -0.14 4.14 -7.91
CA ARG A 278 -1.21 4.89 -8.57
C ARG A 278 -0.67 6.17 -9.21
N SER A 279 0.20 6.90 -8.52
CA SER A 279 0.85 8.12 -9.05
C SER A 279 1.84 7.84 -10.18
N MET A 280 2.41 6.63 -10.22
CA MET A 280 3.35 6.22 -11.28
C MET A 280 2.68 5.99 -12.62
N ARG A 281 1.38 5.65 -12.64
CA ARG A 281 0.62 5.40 -13.89
C ARG A 281 0.74 6.55 -14.89
N THR A 282 0.80 7.78 -14.39
CA THR A 282 0.89 8.99 -15.21
C THR A 282 2.32 9.54 -15.33
N ASN A 283 3.29 8.92 -14.68
CA ASN A 283 4.67 9.40 -14.65
C ASN A 283 5.51 8.73 -15.73
N GLN A 284 5.81 9.47 -16.80
CA GLN A 284 6.62 9.01 -17.94
C GLN A 284 8.06 8.62 -17.56
N PHE A 285 8.53 8.98 -16.37
CA PHE A 285 9.86 8.66 -15.86
C PHE A 285 9.84 7.60 -14.74
N ALA A 286 8.72 6.91 -14.53
CA ALA A 286 8.64 5.83 -13.55
C ALA A 286 9.59 4.68 -13.95
N MET A 287 10.48 4.29 -13.04
CA MET A 287 11.38 3.14 -13.25
C MET A 287 10.74 1.80 -12.89
N ASP A 288 9.68 1.82 -12.09
CA ASP A 288 8.93 0.63 -11.72
C ASP A 288 7.72 0.45 -12.63
N ASP A 289 7.44 -0.82 -12.97
CA ASP A 289 6.21 -1.23 -13.64
C ASP A 289 5.01 -0.99 -12.70
N SER A 290 4.16 -0.03 -13.05
CA SER A 290 3.04 0.40 -12.19
C SER A 290 1.98 -0.68 -12.00
N GLU A 291 1.90 -1.67 -12.89
CA GLU A 291 1.00 -2.81 -12.77
C GLU A 291 1.51 -3.84 -11.75
N LYS A 292 2.83 -3.93 -11.56
CA LYS A 292 3.46 -4.89 -10.63
C LYS A 292 3.73 -4.26 -9.28
N ARG A 293 2.67 -4.12 -8.49
CA ARG A 293 2.74 -3.43 -7.19
C ARG A 293 3.26 -4.38 -6.12
N LYS A 294 4.52 -4.19 -5.72
CA LYS A 294 5.18 -5.06 -4.75
C LYS A 294 4.60 -4.88 -3.35
N ALA A 295 4.26 -5.99 -2.70
CA ALA A 295 3.81 -6.03 -1.31
C ALA A 295 5.00 -6.00 -0.34
N LEU A 296 5.54 -4.80 -0.11
CA LEU A 296 6.74 -4.60 0.70
C LEU A 296 6.45 -4.41 2.20
N GLY A 297 5.18 -4.27 2.61
CA GLY A 297 4.81 -4.05 4.00
C GLY A 297 5.34 -5.12 4.96
N ALA A 298 5.57 -4.74 6.21
CA ALA A 298 5.86 -5.67 7.28
C ALA A 298 4.70 -6.66 7.44
N VAL A 299 5.03 -7.89 7.86
CA VAL A 299 4.04 -8.98 7.96
C VAL A 299 3.18 -8.80 9.20
N PHE A 300 1.85 -8.94 9.08
CA PHE A 300 0.93 -8.93 10.23
C PHE A 300 -0.19 -9.97 10.07
N HIS A 301 -0.85 -10.33 11.17
CA HIS A 301 -1.85 -11.41 11.20
C HIS A 301 -3.28 -10.91 11.01
N THR A 302 -3.59 -9.67 11.40
CA THR A 302 -4.93 -9.08 11.28
C THR A 302 -4.87 -7.79 10.49
N ILE A 303 -5.95 -7.43 9.78
CA ILE A 303 -6.05 -6.17 9.04
C ILE A 303 -6.77 -5.18 9.94
N TRP A 304 -6.11 -4.10 10.34
CA TRP A 304 -6.74 -3.08 11.18
C TRP A 304 -7.69 -2.20 10.36
N ILE A 305 -8.96 -2.15 10.78
CA ILE A 305 -10.02 -1.33 10.17
C ILE A 305 -10.45 -0.26 11.19
N PRO A 306 -10.26 1.04 10.88
CA PRO A 306 -10.82 2.12 11.69
C PRO A 306 -12.34 2.04 11.69
N PHE A 307 -12.93 1.78 12.85
CA PHE A 307 -14.37 1.58 13.03
C PHE A 307 -15.06 2.83 13.54
N LYS A 308 -14.49 3.49 14.55
CA LYS A 308 -15.05 4.71 15.16
C LYS A 308 -13.96 5.77 15.25
N ALA A 309 -14.29 7.01 14.95
CA ALA A 309 -13.39 8.14 15.17
C ALA A 309 -14.17 9.39 15.58
N ASN A 310 -13.67 10.13 16.56
CA ASN A 310 -14.38 11.25 17.18
C ASN A 310 -15.83 10.88 17.60
N GLY A 311 -16.02 9.65 18.10
CA GLY A 311 -17.32 9.14 18.54
C GLY A 311 -18.28 8.76 17.41
N SER A 312 -17.92 9.00 16.14
CA SER A 312 -18.74 8.68 14.97
C SER A 312 -18.29 7.38 14.30
N ILE A 313 -19.24 6.54 13.93
CA ILE A 313 -18.98 5.29 13.20
C ILE A 313 -18.54 5.62 11.77
N ILE A 314 -17.45 4.99 11.33
CA ILE A 314 -16.95 5.04 9.96
C ILE A 314 -17.58 3.87 9.20
N THR A 315 -18.37 4.17 8.17
CA THR A 315 -19.07 3.18 7.35
C THR A 315 -18.51 3.13 5.94
N GLY A 316 -18.98 2.17 5.13
CA GLY A 316 -18.65 2.10 3.71
C GLY A 316 -17.33 1.39 3.43
N TYR A 317 -16.85 0.60 4.39
CA TYR A 317 -15.77 -0.34 4.13
C TYR A 317 -16.29 -1.59 3.45
N ARG A 318 -15.54 -2.07 2.46
CA ARG A 318 -15.81 -3.33 1.78
C ARG A 318 -14.51 -4.08 1.57
N MET A 319 -14.57 -5.41 1.51
CA MET A 319 -13.41 -6.25 1.28
C MET A 319 -13.65 -7.24 0.14
N MET A 320 -12.62 -7.55 -0.62
CA MET A 320 -12.65 -8.67 -1.57
C MET A 320 -11.34 -9.42 -1.54
N TYR A 321 -11.42 -10.67 -2.01
CA TYR A 321 -10.28 -11.49 -2.33
C TYR A 321 -10.18 -11.65 -3.85
N SER A 322 -8.95 -11.76 -4.35
CA SER A 322 -8.63 -12.09 -5.73
C SER A 322 -7.41 -13.00 -5.73
N ARG A 323 -7.35 -14.01 -6.58
CA ARG A 323 -6.18 -14.91 -6.64
C ARG A 323 -4.98 -14.26 -7.29
N LYS A 324 -5.23 -13.31 -8.19
CA LYS A 324 -4.20 -12.51 -8.86
C LYS A 324 -4.32 -11.06 -8.44
N GLN A 325 -3.20 -10.34 -8.54
CA GLN A 325 -3.22 -8.90 -8.36
C GLN A 325 -4.07 -8.30 -9.47
N LEU A 326 -5.08 -7.50 -9.10
CA LEU A 326 -5.93 -6.81 -10.07
C LEU A 326 -5.08 -5.87 -10.94
N THR A 327 -5.43 -5.69 -12.20
CA THR A 327 -4.84 -4.61 -13.00
C THR A 327 -5.38 -3.26 -12.54
N TRP A 328 -4.70 -2.16 -12.91
CA TRP A 328 -5.26 -0.83 -12.64
C TRP A 328 -6.60 -0.59 -13.31
N GLU A 329 -6.82 -1.12 -14.51
CA GLU A 329 -8.10 -1.02 -15.21
C GLU A 329 -9.24 -1.73 -14.43
N GLN A 330 -8.98 -2.94 -13.93
CA GLN A 330 -9.94 -3.64 -13.08
C GLN A 330 -10.22 -2.87 -11.78
N ILE A 331 -9.21 -2.23 -11.19
CA ILE A 331 -9.40 -1.35 -10.03
C ILE A 331 -10.29 -0.16 -10.42
N ASP A 332 -9.98 0.54 -11.52
CA ASP A 332 -10.73 1.72 -11.95
C ASP A 332 -12.20 1.38 -12.24
N GLN A 333 -12.49 0.22 -12.83
CA GLN A 333 -13.86 -0.22 -13.05
C GLN A 333 -14.64 -0.45 -11.75
N LEU A 334 -14.00 -1.06 -10.75
CA LEU A 334 -14.61 -1.23 -9.44
C LEU A 334 -14.82 0.12 -8.74
N GLU A 335 -13.87 1.05 -8.84
CA GLU A 335 -13.99 2.38 -8.22
C GLU A 335 -15.02 3.28 -8.94
N ASN A 336 -15.25 3.08 -10.24
CA ASN A 336 -16.17 3.89 -11.05
C ASN A 336 -17.60 3.31 -11.12
N SER A 337 -17.83 2.09 -10.65
CA SER A 337 -19.14 1.43 -10.71
C SER A 337 -19.55 0.85 -9.35
N PRO A 338 -20.45 1.54 -8.60
CA PRO A 338 -20.98 1.02 -7.34
C PRO A 338 -21.60 -0.37 -7.48
N VAL A 339 -22.28 -0.64 -8.59
CA VAL A 339 -22.92 -1.95 -8.86
C VAL A 339 -21.86 -3.04 -9.05
N ALA A 340 -20.80 -2.77 -9.81
CA ALA A 340 -19.72 -3.74 -10.00
C ALA A 340 -18.96 -3.99 -8.68
N LEU A 341 -18.72 -2.92 -7.91
CA LEU A 341 -18.13 -3.00 -6.59
C LEU A 341 -18.97 -3.85 -5.64
N GLU A 342 -20.27 -3.58 -5.55
CA GLU A 342 -21.20 -4.33 -4.68
C GLU A 342 -21.25 -5.82 -5.03
N LYS A 343 -21.26 -6.14 -6.33
CA LYS A 343 -21.29 -7.52 -6.81
C LYS A 343 -20.02 -8.29 -6.45
N ARG A 344 -18.85 -7.65 -6.45
CA ARG A 344 -17.54 -8.31 -6.27
C ARG A 344 -16.99 -8.24 -4.84
N THR A 345 -17.51 -7.34 -4.01
CA THR A 345 -16.98 -7.09 -2.67
C THR A 345 -17.99 -7.38 -1.58
N THR A 346 -17.48 -7.72 -0.41
CA THR A 346 -18.24 -8.02 0.80
C THR A 346 -18.28 -6.78 1.69
N PRO A 347 -19.47 -6.28 2.10
CA PRO A 347 -19.55 -5.20 3.07
C PRO A 347 -19.08 -5.69 4.44
N ILE A 348 -18.36 -4.85 5.17
CA ILE A 348 -17.86 -5.19 6.51
C ILE A 348 -18.50 -4.36 7.63
N ASP A 349 -19.57 -3.61 7.34
CA ASP A 349 -20.21 -2.70 8.30
C ASP A 349 -20.74 -3.43 9.56
N ALA A 350 -21.04 -4.73 9.45
CA ALA A 350 -21.48 -5.58 10.57
C ALA A 350 -20.43 -5.79 11.69
N ILE A 351 -19.24 -5.20 11.57
CA ILE A 351 -18.31 -5.04 12.71
C ILE A 351 -18.86 -4.09 13.79
N ASP A 352 -19.90 -3.31 13.46
CA ASP A 352 -20.65 -2.42 14.37
C ASP A 352 -21.23 -3.13 15.60
N VAL A 353 -21.48 -4.44 15.52
CA VAL A 353 -21.90 -5.27 16.66
C VAL A 353 -20.99 -5.11 17.88
N TYR A 354 -19.72 -4.74 17.68
CA TYR A 354 -18.77 -4.45 18.75
C TYR A 354 -19.24 -3.32 19.68
N GLU A 355 -19.98 -2.33 19.18
CA GLU A 355 -20.52 -1.24 20.00
C GLU A 355 -21.42 -1.77 21.10
N SER A 356 -22.31 -2.71 20.78
CA SER A 356 -23.27 -3.27 21.74
C SER A 356 -22.73 -4.47 22.56
N GLY A 357 -21.92 -5.33 21.94
CA GLY A 357 -21.53 -6.61 22.55
C GLY A 357 -20.09 -6.71 23.02
N LYS A 358 -19.17 -5.90 22.47
CA LYS A 358 -17.70 -6.10 22.62
C LYS A 358 -17.23 -7.50 22.19
N HIS A 359 -17.96 -8.13 21.27
CA HIS A 359 -17.66 -9.43 20.66
C HIS A 359 -18.19 -9.44 19.21
N PHE A 360 -17.86 -10.49 18.44
CA PHE A 360 -18.24 -10.62 17.03
C PHE A 360 -19.07 -11.88 16.76
N ASP A 361 -19.82 -12.37 17.76
CA ASP A 361 -20.59 -13.62 17.67
C ASP A 361 -21.92 -13.40 16.93
N LEU A 362 -21.84 -13.01 15.67
CA LEU A 362 -22.96 -12.97 14.76
C LEU A 362 -23.27 -14.38 14.26
N ASN A 363 -24.54 -14.77 14.18
CA ASN A 363 -24.93 -16.10 13.70
C ASN A 363 -24.98 -16.20 12.16
N SER A 364 -25.04 -15.08 11.45
CA SER A 364 -25.25 -15.02 10.01
C SER A 364 -24.59 -13.80 9.38
N GLY A 365 -24.43 -13.85 8.05
CA GLY A 365 -23.85 -12.75 7.27
C GLY A 365 -22.34 -12.87 7.07
N PRO A 366 -21.72 -11.86 6.44
CA PRO A 366 -20.32 -11.93 6.02
C PRO A 366 -19.31 -11.63 7.13
N VAL A 367 -19.74 -11.12 8.29
CA VAL A 367 -18.86 -10.84 9.45
C VAL A 367 -19.29 -11.71 10.61
N GLY A 368 -18.35 -12.36 11.30
CA GLY A 368 -18.66 -13.20 12.45
C GLY A 368 -17.44 -13.76 13.18
N PRO A 369 -17.62 -14.76 14.05
CA PRO A 369 -16.51 -15.41 14.73
C PRO A 369 -15.84 -16.40 13.78
N ILE A 370 -14.58 -16.78 14.03
CA ILE A 370 -13.90 -17.87 13.30
C ILE A 370 -14.49 -19.25 13.61
N ALA A 371 -15.18 -19.39 14.75
CA ALA A 371 -15.66 -20.64 15.33
C ALA A 371 -16.38 -21.59 14.35
N PRO A 372 -17.25 -21.17 13.41
CA PRO A 372 -17.90 -22.10 12.47
C PRO A 372 -17.00 -22.59 11.33
N ALA A 373 -15.84 -21.97 11.04
CA ALA A 373 -15.04 -22.30 9.86
C ALA A 373 -14.52 -23.76 9.86
N LEU A 374 -14.67 -24.48 8.74
CA LEU A 374 -14.32 -25.89 8.56
C LEU A 374 -14.90 -26.89 9.60
N LEU A 375 -15.95 -26.58 10.36
CA LEU A 375 -16.45 -27.51 11.39
C LEU A 375 -17.26 -28.71 10.86
N ASP A 376 -17.93 -28.58 9.71
CA ASP A 376 -18.91 -29.57 9.22
C ASP A 376 -18.51 -30.22 7.87
N GLN A 377 -17.21 -30.37 7.59
CA GLN A 377 -16.77 -30.66 6.23
C GLN A 377 -16.77 -32.13 5.82
N ASN A 378 -17.33 -32.40 4.63
CA ASN A 378 -17.05 -33.60 3.85
C ASN A 378 -15.60 -33.53 3.30
N PRO A 379 -14.73 -34.52 3.58
CA PRO A 379 -13.35 -34.57 3.08
C PRO A 379 -13.18 -34.44 1.56
N GLU A 380 -14.22 -34.73 0.78
CA GLU A 380 -14.20 -34.62 -0.70
C GLU A 380 -14.25 -33.18 -1.21
N VAL A 381 -14.73 -32.23 -0.40
CA VAL A 381 -14.91 -30.81 -0.79
C VAL A 381 -13.65 -29.98 -0.48
N VAL A 382 -12.75 -30.51 0.35
CA VAL A 382 -11.54 -29.80 0.81
C VAL A 382 -10.35 -30.32 0.00
N PRO A 383 -9.87 -29.58 -1.01
CA PRO A 383 -8.68 -30.00 -1.72
C PRO A 383 -7.48 -30.08 -0.75
N PRO A 384 -6.53 -30.99 -1.02
CA PRO A 384 -5.30 -31.09 -0.22
C PRO A 384 -4.60 -29.72 -0.13
N PRO A 385 -3.94 -29.42 1.00
CA PRO A 385 -3.28 -28.13 1.18
C PRO A 385 -2.14 -27.93 0.17
N GLU A 386 -2.15 -26.80 -0.53
CA GLU A 386 -1.01 -26.35 -1.36
C GLU A 386 0.17 -25.85 -0.51
N ASN A 387 -0.05 -25.55 0.78
CA ASN A 387 0.96 -25.02 1.70
C ASN A 387 1.30 -26.00 2.84
N PRO A 388 2.52 -26.57 2.87
CA PRO A 388 2.87 -27.65 3.79
C PRO A 388 3.20 -27.22 5.22
N ARG A 389 3.35 -25.92 5.53
CA ARG A 389 3.92 -25.48 6.82
C ARG A 389 2.97 -25.65 8.03
N LYS A 390 1.65 -25.63 7.84
CA LYS A 390 0.62 -26.07 8.81
C LYS A 390 -0.64 -26.47 8.04
N LYS A 391 -1.27 -27.60 8.40
CA LYS A 391 -2.61 -27.94 7.86
C LYS A 391 -3.61 -26.85 8.27
N HIS A 392 -4.49 -26.45 7.35
CA HIS A 392 -5.42 -25.33 7.58
C HIS A 392 -6.30 -25.55 8.83
N SER A 393 -6.74 -26.79 9.06
CA SER A 393 -7.47 -27.19 10.27
C SER A 393 -6.75 -26.78 11.54
N ASN A 394 -5.45 -27.07 11.63
CA ASN A 394 -4.64 -26.78 12.82
C ASN A 394 -4.52 -25.26 13.05
N TYR A 395 -4.39 -24.46 11.99
CA TYR A 395 -4.36 -23.01 12.11
C TYR A 395 -5.69 -22.47 12.64
N LEU A 396 -6.81 -22.88 12.03
CA LEU A 396 -8.12 -22.39 12.44
C LEU A 396 -8.43 -22.80 13.88
N ASP A 397 -8.15 -24.06 14.24
CA ASP A 397 -8.37 -24.59 15.59
C ASP A 397 -7.58 -23.83 16.66
N GLU A 398 -6.32 -23.47 16.39
CA GLU A 398 -5.50 -22.64 17.28
C GLU A 398 -6.14 -21.26 17.54
N HIS A 399 -6.80 -20.67 16.54
CA HIS A 399 -7.31 -19.29 16.60
C HIS A 399 -8.80 -19.22 16.95
N ARG A 400 -9.49 -20.36 17.15
CA ARG A 400 -10.94 -20.37 17.48
C ARG A 400 -11.27 -19.58 18.76
N GLY A 401 -10.31 -19.48 19.67
CA GLY A 401 -10.45 -18.78 20.95
C GLY A 401 -10.14 -17.29 20.93
N ASP A 402 -9.61 -16.75 19.83
CA ASP A 402 -9.01 -15.40 19.81
C ASP A 402 -10.03 -14.25 19.70
N LYS A 403 -11.30 -14.57 19.41
CA LYS A 403 -12.44 -13.63 19.38
C LYS A 403 -12.24 -12.36 18.52
N PHE A 404 -11.36 -12.38 17.53
CA PHE A 404 -11.28 -11.31 16.53
C PHE A 404 -12.41 -11.46 15.49
N ALA A 405 -12.75 -10.37 14.81
CA ALA A 405 -13.72 -10.39 13.73
C ALA A 405 -13.17 -11.15 12.53
N VAL A 406 -13.96 -12.10 12.01
CA VAL A 406 -13.71 -12.73 10.71
C VAL A 406 -14.58 -12.08 9.66
N VAL A 407 -13.99 -11.80 8.50
CA VAL A 407 -14.70 -11.39 7.29
C VAL A 407 -14.66 -12.54 6.30
N TYR A 408 -15.81 -13.08 5.93
CA TYR A 408 -15.93 -14.16 4.96
C TYR A 408 -16.07 -13.61 3.55
N LEU A 409 -15.03 -13.79 2.75
CA LEU A 409 -14.91 -13.30 1.39
C LEU A 409 -15.29 -14.38 0.39
N ASP A 410 -15.74 -13.95 -0.78
CA ASP A 410 -15.87 -14.83 -1.94
C ASP A 410 -14.46 -15.23 -2.41
N ALA A 411 -14.08 -16.47 -2.18
CA ALA A 411 -12.82 -17.05 -2.63
C ALA A 411 -13.05 -18.34 -3.43
N VAL A 412 -14.28 -18.53 -3.90
CA VAL A 412 -14.66 -19.69 -4.70
C VAL A 412 -13.85 -19.67 -5.99
N PRO A 413 -13.12 -20.75 -6.32
CA PRO A 413 -12.39 -20.85 -7.59
C PRO A 413 -13.31 -20.58 -8.79
N LYS A 414 -13.10 -19.47 -9.50
CA LYS A 414 -13.72 -19.22 -10.81
C LYS A 414 -12.66 -19.31 -11.89
N VAL A 415 -12.42 -20.52 -12.37
CA VAL A 415 -11.37 -20.77 -13.35
C VAL A 415 -11.99 -21.21 -14.67
N LEU A 416 -11.68 -20.49 -15.75
CA LEU A 416 -11.95 -20.95 -17.10
C LEU A 416 -10.70 -21.64 -17.65
N GLN A 417 -10.80 -22.94 -17.90
CA GLN A 417 -9.69 -23.73 -18.42
C GLN A 417 -9.86 -23.94 -19.93
N LEU A 418 -8.90 -23.50 -20.73
CA LEU A 418 -8.90 -23.73 -22.17
C LEU A 418 -7.79 -24.72 -22.53
N TYR A 419 -8.13 -25.70 -23.37
CA TYR A 419 -7.20 -26.67 -23.91
C TYR A 419 -6.85 -26.26 -25.34
N ILE A 420 -5.57 -26.05 -25.61
CA ILE A 420 -5.08 -25.57 -26.90
C ILE A 420 -4.13 -26.62 -27.45
N GLN A 421 -4.33 -26.99 -28.72
CA GLN A 421 -3.44 -27.92 -29.41
C GLN A 421 -2.18 -27.17 -29.83
N GLN A 422 -1.02 -27.56 -29.31
CA GLN A 422 0.28 -26.94 -29.56
C GLN A 422 1.37 -28.03 -29.45
N ASP A 423 2.30 -28.10 -30.41
CA ASP A 423 3.45 -29.01 -30.31
C ASP A 423 4.36 -28.58 -29.13
N ILE A 424 4.56 -29.48 -28.16
CA ILE A 424 5.37 -29.20 -26.97
C ILE A 424 6.81 -28.80 -27.34
N LYS A 425 7.36 -29.27 -28.47
CA LYS A 425 8.71 -28.89 -28.89
C LYS A 425 8.83 -27.39 -29.15
N LEU A 426 7.74 -26.77 -29.63
CA LEU A 426 7.66 -25.33 -29.85
C LEU A 426 7.47 -24.53 -28.56
N ILE A 427 7.00 -25.15 -27.46
CA ILE A 427 6.83 -24.45 -26.17
C ILE A 427 8.18 -23.93 -25.68
N ASN A 428 9.26 -24.69 -25.80
CA ASN A 428 10.58 -24.24 -25.35
C ASN A 428 11.14 -23.07 -26.18
N GLU A 429 10.80 -23.03 -27.47
CA GLU A 429 11.22 -21.99 -28.41
C GLU A 429 10.34 -20.73 -28.31
N GLN A 430 9.06 -20.90 -28.00
CA GLN A 430 8.02 -19.86 -27.96
C GLN A 430 7.54 -19.57 -26.53
N LYS A 431 8.30 -19.98 -25.51
CA LYS A 431 7.92 -19.96 -24.08
C LYS A 431 7.44 -18.60 -23.56
N ASP A 432 7.86 -17.53 -24.23
CA ASP A 432 7.54 -16.17 -23.85
C ASP A 432 6.27 -15.64 -24.55
N ASP A 433 5.71 -16.37 -25.52
CA ASP A 433 4.44 -16.03 -26.16
C ASP A 433 3.33 -15.80 -25.12
N ILE A 434 2.48 -14.83 -25.38
CA ILE A 434 1.43 -14.40 -24.45
C ILE A 434 0.07 -14.79 -25.00
N PHE A 435 -0.74 -15.45 -24.19
CA PHE A 435 -2.16 -15.64 -24.42
C PHE A 435 -2.93 -14.56 -23.69
N TYR A 436 -3.68 -13.78 -24.45
CA TYR A 436 -4.58 -12.75 -23.96
C TYR A 436 -6.01 -13.26 -24.10
N LEU A 437 -6.71 -13.42 -22.98
CA LEU A 437 -8.16 -13.61 -22.99
C LEU A 437 -8.78 -12.31 -22.48
N GLY A 438 -9.63 -11.68 -23.29
CA GLY A 438 -10.32 -10.46 -22.90
C GLY A 438 -11.75 -10.45 -23.37
N THR A 439 -12.60 -9.70 -22.67
CA THR A 439 -13.92 -9.36 -23.17
C THR A 439 -13.77 -8.43 -24.39
N THR A 440 -14.66 -8.58 -25.35
CA THR A 440 -14.69 -7.77 -26.59
C THR A 440 -14.94 -6.28 -26.35
N ASP A 441 -15.53 -5.93 -25.21
CA ASP A 441 -15.71 -4.56 -24.75
C ASP A 441 -14.50 -4.02 -23.96
N GLU A 442 -13.42 -4.80 -23.90
CA GLU A 442 -12.17 -4.52 -23.17
C GLU A 442 -12.38 -4.31 -21.65
N SER A 443 -13.57 -4.59 -21.12
CA SER A 443 -13.89 -4.44 -19.70
C SER A 443 -13.19 -5.46 -18.80
N TRP A 444 -12.65 -6.55 -19.33
CA TRP A 444 -11.83 -7.45 -18.54
C TRP A 444 -10.85 -8.15 -19.45
N TYR A 445 -9.62 -8.36 -18.95
CA TYR A 445 -8.70 -9.25 -19.61
C TYR A 445 -7.73 -9.89 -18.63
N GLU A 446 -7.09 -10.94 -19.10
CA GLU A 446 -6.01 -11.61 -18.43
C GLU A 446 -4.97 -12.10 -19.45
N GLN A 447 -3.70 -12.03 -19.03
CA GLN A 447 -2.57 -12.45 -19.82
C GLN A 447 -1.87 -13.61 -19.13
N ILE A 448 -1.56 -14.65 -19.90
CA ILE A 448 -0.82 -15.83 -19.45
C ILE A 448 0.31 -16.07 -20.43
N THR A 449 1.53 -16.21 -19.91
CA THR A 449 2.67 -16.57 -20.74
C THR A 449 2.67 -18.08 -21.02
N LEU A 450 3.15 -18.51 -22.18
CA LEU A 450 3.14 -19.92 -22.57
C LEU A 450 3.92 -20.80 -21.57
N LYS A 451 4.98 -20.27 -20.94
CA LYS A 451 5.71 -20.94 -19.84
C LYS A 451 4.86 -21.24 -18.60
N GLU A 452 3.75 -20.52 -18.40
CA GLU A 452 2.79 -20.72 -17.29
C GLU A 452 1.69 -21.72 -17.66
N ALA A 453 1.60 -22.14 -18.92
CA ALA A 453 0.66 -23.16 -19.35
C ALA A 453 1.10 -24.55 -18.87
N GLU A 454 0.13 -25.38 -18.50
CA GLU A 454 0.40 -26.75 -18.07
C GLU A 454 0.40 -27.69 -19.29
N PRO A 455 1.50 -28.39 -19.58
CA PRO A 455 1.51 -29.40 -20.63
C PRO A 455 0.65 -30.59 -20.21
N VAL A 456 -0.32 -30.97 -21.05
CA VAL A 456 -1.21 -32.10 -20.77
C VAL A 456 -0.68 -33.38 -21.42
N ASN A 457 -0.21 -33.28 -22.66
CA ASN A 457 0.49 -34.31 -23.42
C ASN A 457 1.31 -33.64 -24.55
N ASP A 458 2.02 -34.43 -25.37
CA ASP A 458 2.92 -33.95 -26.44
C ASP A 458 2.32 -32.96 -27.46
N SER A 459 0.99 -32.79 -27.50
CA SER A 459 0.30 -31.90 -28.45
C SER A 459 -0.71 -30.96 -27.82
N TRP A 460 -0.86 -30.95 -26.49
CA TRP A 460 -1.89 -30.15 -25.83
C TRP A 460 -1.35 -29.45 -24.59
N ILE A 461 -1.71 -28.18 -24.48
CA ILE A 461 -1.51 -27.36 -23.28
C ILE A 461 -2.85 -26.99 -22.66
N LYS A 462 -2.83 -26.79 -21.35
CA LYS A 462 -3.95 -26.27 -20.56
C LYS A 462 -3.58 -24.89 -20.05
N ILE A 463 -4.44 -23.93 -20.35
CA ILE A 463 -4.33 -22.54 -19.89
C ILE A 463 -5.52 -22.25 -18.98
N ALA A 464 -5.26 -21.66 -17.82
CA ALA A 464 -6.28 -21.41 -16.80
C ALA A 464 -6.39 -19.91 -16.53
N PHE A 465 -7.54 -19.33 -16.90
CA PHE A 465 -7.88 -17.94 -16.68
C PHE A 465 -8.71 -17.81 -15.38
N GLU A 466 -8.34 -16.86 -14.52
CA GLU A 466 -8.90 -16.66 -13.18
C GLU A 466 -9.90 -15.49 -13.15
N ASP A 467 -11.04 -15.73 -12.54
CA ASP A 467 -12.15 -14.78 -12.38
C ASP A 467 -12.66 -14.10 -13.69
N PRO A 468 -12.81 -14.82 -14.82
CA PRO A 468 -13.44 -14.26 -16.00
C PRO A 468 -14.93 -13.94 -15.73
N PRO A 469 -15.43 -12.76 -16.15
CA PRO A 469 -16.85 -12.45 -16.06
C PRO A 469 -17.75 -13.53 -16.71
N GLU A 470 -18.80 -13.96 -16.02
CA GLU A 470 -19.69 -15.01 -16.55
C GLU A 470 -20.60 -14.53 -17.71
N GLY A 471 -20.47 -13.27 -18.13
CA GLY A 471 -21.24 -12.67 -19.21
C GLY A 471 -20.35 -11.88 -20.16
N GLY A 472 -20.78 -11.77 -21.42
CA GLY A 472 -20.05 -11.10 -22.48
C GLY A 472 -19.49 -12.05 -23.53
N GLU A 473 -18.90 -11.45 -24.56
CA GLU A 473 -18.17 -12.13 -25.63
C GLU A 473 -16.68 -11.93 -25.44
N TYR A 474 -15.90 -12.96 -25.77
CA TYR A 474 -14.48 -13.04 -25.49
C TYR A 474 -13.66 -13.25 -26.76
N ASP A 475 -12.49 -12.62 -26.76
CA ASP A 475 -11.42 -12.85 -27.71
C ASP A 475 -10.26 -13.55 -27.00
N LEU A 476 -9.75 -14.62 -27.62
CA LEU A 476 -8.51 -15.27 -27.21
C LEU A 476 -7.46 -15.01 -28.29
N ILE A 477 -6.42 -14.28 -27.94
CA ILE A 477 -5.37 -13.85 -28.84
C ILE A 477 -4.05 -14.43 -28.35
N ARG A 478 -3.26 -14.99 -29.26
CA ARG A 478 -1.85 -15.31 -29.03
C ARG A 478 -0.99 -14.20 -29.61
N VAL A 479 -0.13 -13.63 -28.78
CA VAL A 479 0.83 -12.60 -29.16
C VAL A 479 2.24 -13.22 -29.08
N PRO A 480 2.88 -13.47 -30.23
CA PRO A 480 4.26 -13.95 -30.25
C PRO A 480 5.21 -12.87 -29.74
N VAL A 481 6.21 -13.23 -28.94
CA VAL A 481 7.19 -12.24 -28.44
C VAL A 481 8.18 -11.79 -29.52
N ASN A 482 8.35 -12.58 -30.57
CA ASN A 482 9.21 -12.20 -31.69
C ASN A 482 8.46 -11.18 -32.58
N GLU A 483 8.93 -9.93 -32.61
CA GLU A 483 8.32 -8.76 -33.28
C GLU A 483 8.03 -8.95 -34.79
N LEU A 484 8.56 -10.02 -35.39
CA LEU A 484 8.30 -10.39 -36.79
C LEU A 484 6.92 -11.04 -37.01
N ASN A 485 6.26 -11.54 -35.97
CA ASN A 485 4.99 -12.25 -36.09
C ASN A 485 3.83 -11.38 -35.59
N SER A 486 2.73 -11.36 -36.35
CA SER A 486 1.51 -10.64 -35.95
C SER A 486 0.71 -11.43 -34.90
N PRO A 487 -0.06 -10.74 -34.04
CA PRO A 487 -1.01 -11.40 -33.13
C PRO A 487 -1.99 -12.30 -33.89
N GLU A 488 -2.27 -13.47 -33.34
CA GLU A 488 -3.17 -14.47 -33.90
C GLU A 488 -4.43 -14.61 -33.04
N PHE A 489 -5.60 -14.43 -33.64
CA PHE A 489 -6.88 -14.74 -32.98
C PHE A 489 -7.11 -16.25 -32.99
N ILE A 490 -7.12 -16.86 -31.81
CA ILE A 490 -7.50 -18.26 -31.62
C ILE A 490 -9.04 -18.36 -31.52
N LEU A 491 -9.66 -17.44 -30.78
CA LEU A 491 -11.10 -17.31 -30.67
C LEU A 491 -11.47 -15.84 -30.81
N LYS A 492 -12.63 -15.58 -31.42
CA LYS A 492 -13.17 -14.23 -31.57
C LYS A 492 -14.65 -14.20 -31.27
N GLY A 493 -15.08 -13.24 -30.44
CA GLY A 493 -16.47 -12.97 -30.09
C GLY A 493 -17.21 -14.17 -29.50
N GLN A 494 -16.52 -15.03 -28.75
CA GLN A 494 -17.15 -16.24 -28.21
C GLN A 494 -17.84 -15.94 -26.88
N PRO A 495 -19.13 -16.31 -26.70
CA PRO A 495 -19.79 -16.09 -25.44
C PRO A 495 -19.19 -16.98 -24.34
N TYR A 496 -19.22 -16.50 -23.10
CA TYR A 496 -18.67 -17.24 -21.95
C TYR A 496 -19.14 -18.70 -21.86
N SER A 497 -20.44 -18.94 -22.09
CA SER A 497 -21.03 -20.29 -22.09
C SER A 497 -20.38 -21.21 -23.13
N LYS A 498 -19.98 -20.66 -24.29
CA LYS A 498 -19.30 -21.43 -25.34
C LYS A 498 -17.87 -21.79 -24.93
N LEU A 499 -17.18 -20.89 -24.22
CA LEU A 499 -15.86 -21.19 -23.68
C LEU A 499 -15.92 -22.33 -22.65
N GLN A 500 -16.96 -22.36 -21.80
CA GLN A 500 -17.19 -23.47 -20.87
C GLN A 500 -17.44 -24.80 -21.60
N GLU A 501 -18.19 -24.80 -22.70
CA GLU A 501 -18.36 -26.00 -23.54
C GLU A 501 -17.03 -26.48 -24.11
N LEU A 502 -16.16 -25.56 -24.57
CA LEU A 502 -14.83 -25.87 -25.10
C LEU A 502 -13.92 -26.46 -24.01
N THR A 503 -13.99 -25.97 -22.78
CA THR A 503 -13.33 -26.57 -21.62
C THR A 503 -13.72 -28.04 -21.46
N ILE A 504 -15.02 -28.33 -21.49
CA ILE A 504 -15.56 -29.69 -21.32
C ILE A 504 -15.15 -30.58 -22.51
N ALA A 505 -15.25 -30.06 -23.73
CA ALA A 505 -14.91 -30.79 -24.95
C ALA A 505 -13.42 -31.16 -24.99
N GLY A 506 -12.53 -30.21 -24.66
CA GLY A 506 -11.09 -30.45 -24.58
C GLY A 506 -10.73 -31.50 -23.54
N SER A 507 -11.33 -31.44 -22.35
CA SER A 507 -11.15 -32.44 -21.30
C SER A 507 -11.57 -33.85 -21.76
N LYS A 508 -12.69 -33.98 -22.47
CA LYS A 508 -13.16 -35.26 -23.03
C LYS A 508 -12.25 -35.79 -24.15
N ALA A 509 -11.76 -34.92 -25.04
CA ALA A 509 -10.84 -35.32 -26.10
C ALA A 509 -9.56 -35.94 -25.53
N LEU A 510 -9.02 -35.33 -24.47
CA LEU A 510 -7.83 -35.82 -23.76
C LEU A 510 -8.04 -37.18 -23.08
N GLN A 511 -9.24 -37.44 -22.54
CA GLN A 511 -9.57 -38.76 -21.98
C GLN A 511 -9.61 -39.84 -23.07
N SER A 512 -10.09 -39.49 -24.28
CA SER A 512 -10.15 -40.43 -25.41
C SER A 512 -8.78 -40.74 -26.03
N ASP A 513 -7.85 -39.80 -26.04
CA ASP A 513 -6.47 -40.03 -26.52
C ASP A 513 -5.65 -40.89 -25.56
N LYS A 514 -5.86 -40.75 -24.24
CA LYS A 514 -5.28 -41.66 -23.24
C LYS A 514 -5.78 -43.10 -23.40
N ALA A 515 -7.03 -43.30 -23.81
CA ALA A 515 -7.59 -44.63 -24.05
C ALA A 515 -7.11 -45.30 -25.34
N LYS A 516 -6.50 -44.55 -26.27
CA LYS A 516 -5.91 -45.07 -27.51
C LYS A 516 -4.41 -45.36 -27.41
N THR A 517 -3.77 -44.90 -26.34
CA THR A 517 -2.31 -44.99 -26.13
C THR A 517 -1.89 -45.93 -24.99
N GLY A 518 -2.86 -46.47 -24.23
CA GLY A 518 -2.67 -47.64 -23.35
C GLY A 518 -3.22 -48.89 -24.00
#